data_AF-A0A973CZA0-F1
#
_entry.id   AF-A0A973CZA0-F1
#
_cell.length_a   1.000
_cell.length_b   1.000
_cell.length_c   1.000
_cell.angle_alpha   90.00
_cell.angle_beta   90.00
_cell.angle_gamma   90.00
#
_symmetry.space_group_name_H-M   'P 1'
#
loop_
_entity.id
_entity.type
_entity.pdbx_description
1 polymer ?
#
loop_
_entity_poly.entity_id
_entity_poly.type
_entity_poly.pdbx_seq_one_letter_code
_entity_poly.pdbx_strand_id
1 'polypeptide(L)' 'RYPILDDFRLSPRLDLDYRDTGSEQSVSVEPTLRAEYRFHDFIFEARIQYMWRPTIDGGGIGYETGYAFTAGLQYDF' A
#
# COMPACT_ATOMS: atom_id res chain seq x y z
N ARG A 1 1.32 -10.61 -10.32
CA ARG A 1 1.93 -11.33 -9.17
C ARG A 1 3.23 -11.93 -9.69
N TYR A 2 4.36 -11.73 -9.02
CA TYR A 2 5.68 -12.19 -9.50
C TYR A 2 6.37 -13.03 -8.41
N PRO A 3 6.44 -14.36 -8.54
CA PRO A 3 7.28 -15.18 -7.66
C PRO A 3 8.76 -14.89 -7.95
N ILE A 4 9.55 -14.65 -6.90
CA ILE A 4 11.01 -14.43 -7.01
C ILE A 4 11.76 -15.73 -6.65
N LEU A 5 11.21 -16.49 -5.69
CA LEU A 5 11.57 -17.88 -5.34
C LEU A 5 10.25 -18.61 -5.01
N ASP A 6 10.20 -19.95 -5.06
CA ASP A 6 8.97 -20.71 -4.78
C ASP A 6 8.36 -20.37 -3.40
N ASP A 7 9.23 -20.04 -2.44
CA ASP A 7 8.90 -19.71 -1.05
C ASP A 7 8.82 -18.20 -0.77
N PHE A 8 9.17 -17.34 -1.73
CA PHE A 8 9.20 -15.89 -1.54
C PHE A 8 8.42 -15.12 -2.60
N ARG A 9 7.46 -14.33 -2.14
CA ARG A 9 6.53 -13.59 -2.99
C ARG A 9 6.57 -12.11 -2.67
N LEU A 10 6.75 -11.30 -3.70
CA LEU A 10 6.53 -9.85 -3.65
C LEU A 10 5.27 -9.50 -4.43
N SER A 11 4.43 -8.68 -3.80
CA SER A 11 3.18 -8.16 -4.37
C SER A 11 3.18 -6.64 -4.26
N PRO A 12 3.82 -5.94 -5.22
CA PRO A 12 3.65 -4.51 -5.35
C PRO A 12 2.23 -4.20 -5.87
N ARG A 13 1.64 -3.13 -5.35
CA ARG A 13 0.37 -2.56 -5.78
C ARG A 13 0.50 -1.04 -5.76
N LEU A 14 -0.08 -0.38 -6.75
CA LEU A 14 -0.20 1.06 -6.80
C LEU A 14 -1.67 1.38 -7.02
N ASP A 15 -2.28 2.02 -6.03
CA ASP A 15 -3.64 2.54 -6.17
C ASP A 15 -3.56 4.04 -6.48
N LEU A 16 -4.33 4.45 -7.50
CA LEU A 16 -4.48 5.83 -7.92
C LEU A 16 -5.97 6.16 -7.88
N ASP A 17 -6.34 7.16 -7.10
CA ASP A 17 -7.71 7.66 -7.02
C ASP A 17 -7.74 9.13 -7.45
N TYR A 18 -8.77 9.50 -8.19
CA TYR A 18 -9.03 10.89 -8.55
C TYR A 18 -10.50 11.20 -8.27
N ARG A 19 -10.75 12.30 -7.57
CA ARG A 19 -12.09 12.75 -7.23
C ARG A 19 -12.21 14.23 -7.52
N ASP A 20 -13.28 14.59 -8.21
CA ASP A 20 -13.69 15.97 -8.47
C ASP A 20 -15.16 16.11 -8.06
N THR A 21 -15.44 17.00 -7.10
CA THR A 21 -16.79 17.30 -6.62
C THR A 21 -17.28 18.67 -7.08
N GLY A 22 -16.52 19.38 -7.93
CA GLY A 22 -16.81 20.73 -8.41
C GLY A 22 -16.36 21.85 -7.46
N SER A 23 -16.29 21.60 -6.16
CA SER A 23 -15.70 22.51 -5.15
C SER A 23 -14.32 22.04 -4.66
N GLU A 24 -14.04 20.74 -4.78
CA GLU A 24 -12.82 20.12 -4.30
C GLU A 24 -12.28 19.12 -5.34
N GLN A 25 -10.97 19.16 -5.58
CA GLN A 25 -10.28 18.15 -6.37
C GLN A 25 -9.27 17.43 -5.48
N SER A 26 -9.31 16.11 -5.44
CA SER A 26 -8.30 15.31 -4.75
C SER A 26 -7.74 14.23 -5.67
N VAL A 27 -6.43 14.05 -5.57
CA VAL A 27 -5.70 12.91 -6.14
C VAL A 27 -5.17 12.13 -4.95
N SER A 28 -5.25 10.81 -4.98
CA SER A 28 -4.63 9.93 -3.99
C SER A 28 -3.71 8.94 -4.70
N VAL A 29 -2.47 8.83 -4.22
CA VAL A 29 -1.48 7.87 -4.69
C VAL A 29 -1.07 7.01 -3.52
N GLU A 30 -1.30 5.71 -3.64
CA GLU A 30 -1.08 4.77 -2.55
C GLU A 30 -0.29 3.54 -3.00
N PRO A 31 1.06 3.63 -3.02
CA PRO A 31 1.90 2.46 -3.22
C PRO A 31 1.88 1.55 -1.99
N THR A 32 1.68 0.27 -2.23
CA THR A 32 1.76 -0.80 -1.25
C THR A 32 2.73 -1.87 -1.75
N LEU A 33 3.63 -2.33 -0.88
CA LEU A 33 4.47 -3.49 -1.13
C LEU A 33 4.22 -4.52 -0.04
N ARG A 34 3.72 -5.70 -0.43
CA ARG A 34 3.58 -6.87 0.44
C ARG A 34 4.66 -7.89 0.09
N ALA A 35 5.35 -8.37 1.11
CA ALA A 35 6.29 -9.47 1.04
C ALA A 35 5.75 -10.65 1.86
N GLU A 36 5.81 -11.84 1.29
CA GLU A 36 5.40 -13.08 1.93
C GLU A 36 6.52 -14.10 1.76
N TYR A 37 6.94 -14.72 2.86
CA TYR A 37 7.95 -15.78 2.86
C TYR A 37 7.38 -17.00 3.58
N ARG A 38 7.40 -18.17 2.92
CA ARG A 38 6.98 -19.43 3.51
C ARG A 38 8.21 -20.24 3.93
N PHE A 39 8.19 -20.76 5.15
CA PHE A 39 9.23 -21.65 5.64
C PHE A 39 8.59 -22.78 6.45
N HIS A 40 8.53 -23.97 5.85
CA HIS A 40 7.76 -25.11 6.40
C HIS A 40 6.31 -24.69 6.70
N ASP A 41 5.89 -24.85 7.96
CA ASP A 41 4.56 -24.56 8.49
C ASP A 41 4.41 -23.09 8.90
N PHE A 42 5.40 -22.24 8.61
CA PHE A 42 5.38 -20.82 8.95
C PHE A 42 5.26 -19.94 7.71
N ILE A 43 4.47 -18.88 7.84
CA ILE A 43 4.32 -17.82 6.85
C ILE A 43 4.67 -16.49 7.51
N PHE A 44 5.69 -15.83 6.99
CA PHE A 44 6.06 -14.47 7.37
C PHE A 44 5.45 -13.50 6.38
N GLU A 45 4.68 -12.52 6.86
CA GLU A 45 4.15 -11.43 6.05
C GLU A 45 4.73 -10.09 6.51
N ALA A 46 5.16 -9.27 5.57
CA ALA A 46 5.45 -7.87 5.80
C ALA A 46 4.70 -7.02 4.77
N ARG A 47 4.20 -5.87 5.19
CA ARG A 47 3.54 -4.90 4.32
C ARG A 47 3.98 -3.50 4.68
N ILE A 48 4.39 -2.76 3.67
CA ILE A 48 4.60 -1.32 3.74
C ILE A 48 3.60 -0.65 2.80
N GLN A 49 2.99 0.42 3.29
CA GLN A 49 2.02 1.22 2.57
C GLN A 49 2.37 2.67 2.79
N TYR A 50 2.32 3.45 1.72
CA TYR A 50 2.50 4.89 1.76
C TYR A 50 1.31 5.52 1.06
N MET A 51 0.76 6.58 1.63
CA MET A 51 -0.37 7.32 1.09
C MET A 51 0.06 8.76 0.89
N TRP A 52 -0.18 9.29 -0.30
CA TRP A 52 -0.02 10.71 -0.63
C TRP A 52 -1.31 11.21 -1.25
N ARG A 53 -1.95 12.19 -0.62
CA ARG A 53 -3.21 12.77 -1.08
C ARG A 53 -3.12 14.30 -1.10
N PRO A 54 -2.81 14.91 -2.26
CA PRO A 54 -3.06 16.33 -2.47
C PRO A 54 -4.56 16.61 -2.60
N THR A 55 -5.03 17.62 -1.87
CA THR A 55 -6.40 18.14 -1.96
C THR A 55 -6.35 19.61 -2.35
N ILE A 56 -7.13 19.99 -3.36
CA ILE A 56 -7.33 21.36 -3.82
C ILE A 56 -8.73 21.78 -3.37
N ASP A 57 -8.81 22.73 -2.46
CA ASP A 57 -10.08 23.29 -1.96
C ASP A 57 -10.03 24.81 -2.03
N GLY A 58 -10.97 25.41 -2.77
CA GLY A 58 -11.25 26.86 -2.73
C GLY A 58 -10.08 27.83 -2.96
N GLY A 59 -8.94 27.38 -3.51
CA GLY A 59 -7.73 28.19 -3.75
C GLY A 59 -6.51 27.82 -2.89
N GLY A 60 -6.63 26.85 -1.97
CA GLY A 60 -5.52 26.27 -1.22
C GLY A 60 -5.17 24.86 -1.68
N ILE A 61 -3.89 24.49 -1.59
CA ILE A 61 -3.43 23.11 -1.77
C ILE A 61 -3.05 22.55 -0.41
N GLY A 62 -3.80 21.55 0.05
CA GLY A 62 -3.46 20.72 1.20
C GLY A 62 -2.72 19.45 0.77
N TYR A 63 -1.80 18.98 1.61
CA TYR A 63 -1.07 17.73 1.37
C TYR A 63 -1.25 16.82 2.59
N GLU A 64 -1.89 15.68 2.40
CA GLU A 64 -1.96 14.61 3.40
C GLU A 64 -0.95 13.53 3.02
N THR A 65 -0.09 13.13 3.98
CA THR A 65 0.83 12.00 3.81
C THR A 65 0.68 11.05 4.98
N GLY A 66 0.72 9.76 4.69
CA GLY A 66 0.64 8.69 5.69
C GLY A 66 1.57 7.54 5.34
N TYR A 67 2.07 6.86 6.36
CA TYR A 67 2.80 5.61 6.19
C TYR A 67 2.25 4.57 7.17
N ALA A 68 2.16 3.33 6.71
CA ALA A 68 1.81 2.20 7.54
C ALA A 68 2.78 1.06 7.28
N PHE A 69 3.20 0.41 8.37
CA PHE A 69 4.01 -0.79 8.32
C PHE A 69 3.37 -1.85 9.19
N THR A 70 3.23 -3.06 8.65
CA THR A 70 2.74 -4.23 9.36
C THR A 70 3.65 -5.41 9.08
N ALA A 71 3.93 -6.21 10.11
CA ALA A 71 4.65 -7.46 10.00
C ALA A 71 3.96 -8.51 10.86
N GLY A 72 3.94 -9.75 10.39
CA GLY A 72 3.23 -10.85 11.03
C GLY A 72 3.89 -12.20 10.75
N LEU A 73 3.63 -13.12 11.68
CA LEU A 73 3.96 -14.53 11.58
C LEU A 73 2.67 -15.33 11.72
N GLN A 74 2.41 -16.20 10.76
CA GLN A 74 1.32 -17.17 10.81
C GLN A 74 1.92 -18.57 10.85
N TYR A 75 1.32 -19.44 11.66
CA TYR A 75 1.59 -20.87 11.69
C TYR A 75 0.41 -21.60 11.02
N ASP A 76 0.70 -22.47 10.06
CA ASP A 76 -0.24 -23.17 9.18
C ASP A 76 0.03 -24.67 9.29
N PHE A 77 -0.85 -25.43 9.95
CA PHE A 77 -0.71 -26.85 10.33
C PHE A 77 -1.69 -27.77 9.60
#